data_AF-A0A8H3HD58-F1
#
_entry.id   AF-A0A8H3HD58-F1
#
_cell.length_a   1.000
_cell.length_b   1.000
_cell.length_c   1.000
_cell.angle_alpha   90.00
_cell.angle_beta   90.00
_cell.angle_gamma   90.00
#
_symmetry.space_group_name_H-M   'P 1'
#
loop_
_entity.id
_entity.type
_entity.pdbx_description
1 polymer ?
#
loop_
_entity_poly.entity_id
_entity_poly.type
_entity_poly.pdbx_seq_one_letter_code
_entity_poly.pdbx_strand_id
1 'polypeptide(L)'
;MGQSNILDLIINDNRDLWDRLVGHSFCSRMGNGTARVEGFKDFATNELLFLRNEVRYHLGLYSKMDDWDVLSTKAPAALVDAVNLADHQLQVCIQGLGIPKAALLSIVPKPQVKAYMDWVNGLINTEDWLRQLTCTHGTMFP
;
A
#
# COMPACT_ATOMS: atom_id res chain seq x y z
N MET A 1 9.91 -22.74 23.65
CA MET A 1 10.19 -22.49 22.22
C MET A 1 9.00 -21.72 21.69
N GLY A 2 9.15 -20.41 21.48
CA GLY A 2 8.05 -19.58 20.96
C GLY A 2 7.81 -19.92 19.50
N GLN A 3 6.55 -20.08 19.11
CA GLN A 3 6.19 -20.14 17.68
C GLN A 3 6.63 -18.82 17.05
N SER A 4 7.65 -18.87 16.18
CA SER A 4 7.96 -17.74 15.30
C SER A 4 6.72 -17.52 14.45
N ASN A 5 6.18 -16.30 14.47
CA ASN A 5 5.01 -16.01 13.63
C ASN A 5 5.47 -16.05 12.16
N ILE A 6 4.56 -16.32 11.22
CA ILE A 6 4.91 -16.45 9.79
C ILE A 6 5.53 -15.16 9.22
N LEU A 7 5.19 -13.99 9.76
CA LEU A 7 5.79 -12.71 9.38
C LEU A 7 7.26 -12.65 9.80
N ASP A 8 7.63 -13.18 10.97
CA ASP A 8 9.03 -13.22 11.42
C ASP A 8 9.88 -14.04 10.45
N LEU A 9 9.34 -15.16 9.95
CA LEU A 9 10.00 -15.98 8.92
C LEU A 9 10.17 -15.20 7.62
N ILE A 10 9.11 -14.57 7.12
CA ILE A 10 9.17 -13.78 5.87
C ILE A 10 10.14 -12.60 6.00
N ILE A 11 10.15 -11.91 7.13
CA ILE A 11 11.06 -10.80 7.42
C ILE A 11 12.50 -11.30 7.46
N ASN A 12 12.77 -12.42 8.13
CA ASN A 12 14.11 -12.98 8.24
C ASN A 12 14.63 -13.48 6.88
N ASP A 13 13.77 -14.08 6.07
CA ASP A 13 14.13 -14.57 4.73
C ASP A 13 14.39 -13.43 3.73
N ASN A 14 13.87 -12.23 4.00
CA ASN A 14 14.05 -11.04 3.16
C ASN A 14 14.76 -9.90 3.92
N ARG A 15 15.61 -10.25 4.89
CA ARG A 15 16.14 -9.30 5.86
C ARG A 15 16.92 -8.15 5.22
N ASP A 16 17.70 -8.45 4.18
CA ASP A 16 18.49 -7.45 3.47
C ASP A 16 17.61 -6.42 2.74
N LEU A 17 16.50 -6.85 2.13
CA LEU A 17 15.52 -5.96 1.51
C LEU A 17 14.83 -5.08 2.56
N TRP A 18 14.43 -5.68 3.69
CA TRP A 18 13.84 -4.95 4.81
C TRP A 18 14.79 -3.89 5.39
N ASP A 19 16.06 -4.25 5.62
CA ASP A 19 17.06 -3.32 6.14
C ASP A 19 17.32 -2.16 5.16
N ARG A 20 17.32 -2.43 3.85
CA ARG A 20 17.42 -1.38 2.82
C ARG A 20 16.19 -0.47 2.79
N LEU A 21 15.00 -1.02 2.97
CA LEU A 21 13.75 -0.26 2.99
C LEU A 21 13.70 0.67 4.21
N VAL A 22 13.92 0.12 5.40
CA VAL A 22 13.89 0.88 6.66
C VAL A 22 15.06 1.87 6.73
N GLY A 23 16.24 1.47 6.25
CA GLY A 23 17.44 2.30 6.19
C GLY A 23 17.48 3.29 5.02
N HIS A 24 16.42 3.38 4.21
CA HIS A 24 16.43 4.23 3.02
C HIS A 24 16.61 5.71 3.38
N SER A 25 17.47 6.41 2.65
CA SER A 25 17.84 7.80 2.96
C SER A 25 16.65 8.77 3.01
N PHE A 26 15.59 8.47 2.26
CA PHE A 26 14.34 9.22 2.33
C PHE A 26 13.70 9.14 3.72
N CYS A 27 13.62 7.96 4.33
CA CYS A 27 13.03 7.75 5.66
C CYS A 27 13.81 8.53 6.73
N SER A 28 15.14 8.46 6.70
CA SER A 28 16.00 9.25 7.60
C SER A 28 15.78 10.76 7.42
N ARG A 29 15.71 11.25 6.17
CA ARG A 29 15.48 12.67 5.88
C ARG A 29 14.09 13.13 6.31
N MET A 30 13.06 12.30 6.16
CA MET A 30 11.71 12.55 6.64
C MET A 30 11.68 12.66 8.16
N GLY A 31 12.25 11.70 8.88
CA GLY A 31 12.30 11.72 10.35
C GLY A 31 13.08 12.91 10.92
N ASN A 32 14.10 13.37 10.20
CA ASN A 32 14.91 14.53 10.58
C ASN A 32 14.36 15.87 10.06
N GLY A 33 13.23 15.89 9.33
CA GLY A 33 12.69 17.11 8.72
C GLY A 33 13.58 17.76 7.65
N THR A 34 14.51 17.02 7.06
CA THR A 34 15.46 17.49 6.04
C THR A 34 15.12 17.03 4.61
N ALA A 35 13.99 16.33 4.45
CA ALA A 35 13.49 15.96 3.13
C ALA A 35 13.14 17.22 2.33
N ARG A 36 13.48 17.23 1.03
CA ARG A 36 13.07 18.32 0.14
C ARG A 36 11.56 18.24 -0.09
N VAL A 37 10.89 19.39 -0.08
CA VAL A 37 9.45 19.49 -0.31
C VAL A 37 9.01 18.78 -1.60
N GLU A 38 9.74 18.98 -2.71
CA GLU A 38 9.43 18.32 -3.99
C GLU A 38 9.57 16.79 -3.90
N GLY A 39 10.56 16.29 -3.15
CA GLY A 39 10.69 14.85 -2.90
C GLY A 39 9.53 14.30 -2.08
N PHE A 40 9.03 15.08 -1.11
CA PHE A 40 7.86 14.69 -0.33
C PHE A 40 6.56 14.75 -1.15
N LYS A 41 6.38 15.74 -2.02
CA LYS A 41 5.25 15.78 -2.98
C LYS A 41 5.23 14.57 -3.90
N ASP A 42 6.39 14.21 -4.43
CA ASP A 42 6.55 13.02 -5.26
C ASP A 42 6.19 11.75 -4.49
N PHE A 43 6.67 11.61 -3.24
CA PHE A 43 6.31 10.49 -2.37
C PHE A 43 4.81 10.45 -2.10
N ALA A 44 4.23 11.54 -1.60
CA ALA A 44 2.83 11.63 -1.19
C ALA A 44 1.86 11.33 -2.35
N THR A 45 2.22 11.75 -3.57
CA THR A 45 1.39 11.48 -4.75
C THR A 45 1.47 10.03 -5.20
N ASN A 46 2.65 9.39 -5.10
CA ASN A 46 2.77 7.96 -5.36
C ASN A 46 2.05 7.13 -4.29
N GLU A 47 2.08 7.55 -3.03
CA GLU A 47 1.33 6.94 -1.94
C GLU A 47 -0.19 7.05 -2.16
N LEU A 48 -0.69 8.20 -2.63
CA LEU A 48 -2.09 8.34 -3.03
C LEU A 48 -2.49 7.33 -4.11
N LEU A 49 -1.63 7.11 -5.11
CA LEU A 49 -1.88 6.11 -6.16
C LEU A 49 -1.91 4.68 -5.62
N PHE A 50 -1.00 4.38 -4.69
CA PHE A 50 -0.97 3.10 -3.98
C PHE A 50 -2.27 2.87 -3.21
N LEU A 51 -2.69 3.81 -2.37
CA LEU A 51 -3.90 3.68 -1.53
C LEU A 51 -5.17 3.58 -2.39
N ARG A 52 -5.24 4.32 -3.51
CA ARG A 52 -6.32 4.15 -4.48
C ARG A 52 -6.33 2.76 -5.10
N ASN A 53 -5.16 2.15 -5.31
CA ASN A 53 -5.07 0.78 -5.79
C ASN A 53 -5.47 -0.23 -4.71
N GLU A 54 -5.15 0.02 -3.45
CA GLU A 54 -5.55 -0.82 -2.32
C GLU A 54 -7.07 -0.92 -2.19
N VAL A 55 -7.80 0.19 -2.37
CA VAL A 55 -9.27 0.18 -2.47
C VAL A 55 -9.75 -0.74 -3.60
N ARG A 56 -9.15 -0.63 -4.79
CA ARG A 56 -9.50 -1.49 -5.95
C ARG A 56 -9.18 -2.95 -5.69
N TYR A 57 -8.06 -3.21 -5.03
CA TYR A 57 -7.64 -4.55 -4.65
C TYR A 57 -8.66 -5.19 -3.71
N HIS A 58 -9.09 -4.50 -2.64
CA HIS A 58 -10.11 -5.02 -1.73
C HIS A 58 -11.45 -5.26 -2.43
N LEU A 59 -11.89 -4.32 -3.28
CA LEU A 59 -13.12 -4.51 -4.07
C LEU A 59 -13.01 -5.74 -4.98
N GLY A 60 -11.89 -5.90 -5.67
CA GLY A 60 -11.64 -7.07 -6.52
C GLY A 60 -11.62 -8.37 -5.73
N LEU A 61 -10.86 -8.41 -4.63
CA LEU A 61 -10.74 -9.55 -3.74
C LEU A 61 -12.11 -10.00 -3.20
N TYR A 62 -12.87 -9.08 -2.61
CA TYR A 62 -14.18 -9.42 -2.04
C TYR A 62 -15.23 -9.75 -3.10
N SER A 63 -15.12 -9.23 -4.33
CA SER A 63 -16.02 -9.62 -5.42
C SER A 63 -15.89 -11.09 -5.86
N LYS A 64 -14.82 -11.77 -5.44
CA LYS A 64 -14.52 -13.17 -5.77
C LYS A 64 -14.68 -14.12 -4.59
N MET A 65 -15.06 -13.61 -3.42
CA MET A 65 -15.14 -14.40 -2.20
C MET A 65 -16.55 -14.99 -2.05
N ASP A 66 -16.63 -16.28 -1.73
CA ASP A 66 -17.91 -16.97 -1.50
C ASP A 66 -18.32 -16.98 -0.01
N ASP A 67 -17.39 -16.66 0.90
CA ASP A 67 -17.64 -16.64 2.34
C ASP A 67 -18.48 -15.42 2.75
N TRP A 68 -19.79 -15.64 2.91
CA TRP A 68 -20.74 -14.59 3.31
C TRP A 68 -20.45 -14.00 4.70
N ASP A 69 -19.91 -14.77 5.64
CA ASP A 69 -19.60 -14.24 6.97
C ASP A 69 -18.47 -13.22 6.88
N VAL A 70 -17.44 -13.49 6.07
CA VAL A 70 -16.36 -12.52 5.82
C VAL A 70 -16.90 -11.30 5.07
N LEU A 71 -17.74 -11.50 4.05
CA LEU A 71 -18.33 -10.41 3.27
C LEU A 71 -19.25 -9.50 4.09
N SER A 72 -20.00 -10.05 5.05
CA SER A 72 -20.95 -9.28 5.86
C SER A 72 -20.33 -8.64 7.10
N THR A 73 -19.19 -9.15 7.60
CA THR A 73 -18.58 -8.68 8.86
C THR A 73 -17.23 -7.98 8.69
N LYS A 74 -16.34 -8.50 7.85
CA LYS A 74 -14.94 -8.02 7.75
C LYS A 74 -14.73 -7.11 6.54
N ALA A 75 -15.29 -7.48 5.39
CA ALA A 75 -15.11 -6.74 4.15
C ALA A 75 -15.55 -5.26 4.23
N PRO A 76 -16.70 -4.92 4.86
CA PRO A 76 -17.14 -3.53 4.93
C PRO A 76 -16.17 -2.65 5.72
N ALA A 77 -15.69 -3.13 6.87
CA ALA A 77 -14.75 -2.39 7.70
C ALA A 77 -13.42 -2.15 6.96
N ALA A 78 -12.85 -3.19 6.35
CA ALA A 78 -11.62 -3.07 5.58
C ALA A 78 -11.75 -2.10 4.38
N LEU A 79 -12.88 -2.11 3.68
CA LEU A 79 -13.13 -1.18 2.58
C LEU A 79 -13.26 0.26 3.05
N VAL A 80 -13.98 0.49 4.15
CA VAL A 80 -14.12 1.82 4.76
C VAL A 80 -12.75 2.37 5.18
N ASP A 81 -11.93 1.54 5.82
CA ASP A 81 -10.58 1.93 6.25
C ASP A 81 -9.69 2.29 5.06
N ALA A 82 -9.65 1.45 4.01
CA ALA A 82 -8.87 1.72 2.81
C ALA A 82 -9.32 3.02 2.10
N VAL A 83 -10.64 3.26 2.01
CA VAL A 83 -11.18 4.49 1.41
C VAL A 83 -10.82 5.71 2.25
N ASN A 84 -10.94 5.62 3.58
CA ASN A 84 -10.60 6.71 4.49
C ASN A 84 -9.12 7.07 4.42
N LEU A 85 -8.23 6.08 4.35
CA LEU A 85 -6.79 6.30 4.17
C LEU A 85 -6.49 7.00 2.83
N ALA A 86 -7.10 6.53 1.74
CA ALA A 86 -6.92 7.15 0.43
C ALA A 86 -7.45 8.60 0.38
N ASP A 87 -8.59 8.88 1.01
CA ASP A 87 -9.14 10.24 1.09
C ASP A 87 -8.30 11.14 1.99
N HIS A 88 -7.84 10.63 3.14
CA HIS A 88 -6.91 11.37 4.01
C HIS A 88 -5.66 11.78 3.25
N GLN A 89 -5.04 10.86 2.51
CA GLN A 89 -3.86 11.16 1.70
C GLN A 89 -4.17 12.16 0.58
N LEU A 90 -5.36 12.08 -0.04
CA LEU A 90 -5.81 13.07 -1.02
C LEU A 90 -5.87 14.47 -0.38
N GLN A 91 -6.41 14.59 0.84
CA GLN A 91 -6.45 15.87 1.56
C GLN A 91 -5.06 16.35 1.94
N VAL A 92 -4.12 15.47 2.34
CA VAL A 92 -2.72 15.84 2.58
C VAL A 92 -2.10 16.44 1.32
N CYS A 93 -2.31 15.83 0.16
CA CYS A 93 -1.80 16.35 -1.12
C CYS A 93 -2.40 17.72 -1.48
N ILE A 94 -3.71 17.90 -1.28
CA ILE A 94 -4.40 19.15 -1.64
C ILE A 94 -4.08 20.27 -0.65
N GLN A 95 -4.35 20.03 0.63
CA GLN A 95 -4.33 21.06 1.67
C GLN A 95 -2.93 21.24 2.25
N GLY A 96 -2.21 20.14 2.48
CA GLY A 96 -0.88 20.16 3.06
C GLY A 96 0.22 20.53 2.06
N LEU A 97 0.07 20.13 0.80
CA LEU A 97 1.10 20.28 -0.22
C LEU A 97 0.73 21.22 -1.37
N GLY A 98 -0.51 21.73 -1.39
CA GLY A 98 -0.99 22.67 -2.39
C GLY A 98 -1.10 22.09 -3.80
N ILE A 99 -1.21 20.77 -3.94
CA ILE A 99 -1.32 20.12 -5.25
C ILE A 99 -2.77 20.21 -5.74
N PRO A 100 -3.04 20.80 -6.91
CA PRO A 100 -4.41 20.90 -7.41
C PRO A 100 -5.05 19.53 -7.59
N LYS A 101 -6.30 19.37 -7.11
CA LYS A 101 -7.05 18.12 -7.25
C LYS A 101 -7.08 17.60 -8.70
N ALA A 102 -7.24 18.50 -9.68
CA ALA A 102 -7.24 18.13 -11.09
C ALA A 102 -5.94 17.45 -11.54
N ALA A 103 -4.79 17.87 -11.02
CA ALA A 103 -3.49 17.25 -11.31
C ALA A 103 -3.37 15.86 -10.65
N LEU A 104 -3.91 15.69 -9.44
CA LEU A 104 -3.93 14.39 -8.74
C LEU A 104 -4.86 13.38 -9.42
N LEU A 105 -5.93 13.84 -10.08
CA LEU A 105 -6.84 12.97 -10.82
C LEU A 105 -6.27 12.49 -12.16
N SER A 106 -5.38 13.27 -12.77
CA SER A 106 -4.74 12.94 -14.06
C SER A 106 -3.35 12.32 -13.92
N ILE A 107 -2.85 12.12 -12.69
CA ILE A 107 -1.50 11.61 -12.50
C ILE A 107 -1.36 10.15 -12.97
N VAL A 108 -0.26 9.90 -13.68
CA VAL A 108 0.13 8.58 -14.16
C VAL A 108 1.15 7.97 -13.20
N PRO A 109 0.99 6.71 -12.76
CA PRO A 109 1.96 6.06 -11.90
C PRO A 109 3.33 5.96 -12.57
N LYS A 110 4.39 6.22 -11.79
CA LYS A 110 5.76 5.93 -12.21
C LYS A 110 5.93 4.42 -12.46
N PRO A 111 6.88 3.99 -13.32
CA PRO A 111 7.02 2.58 -13.69
C PRO A 111 7.07 1.60 -12.51
N GLN A 112 7.80 1.92 -11.45
CA GLN A 112 7.91 1.09 -10.26
C GLN A 112 6.59 0.99 -9.46
N VAL A 113 5.83 2.09 -9.38
CA VAL A 113 4.51 2.09 -8.72
C VAL A 113 3.53 1.29 -9.54
N LYS A 114 3.57 1.45 -10.87
CA LYS A 114 2.74 0.67 -11.79
C LYS A 114 3.05 -0.82 -11.68
N ALA A 115 4.32 -1.21 -11.69
CA ALA A 115 4.73 -2.60 -11.56
C ALA A 115 4.22 -3.23 -10.27
N TYR A 116 4.31 -2.50 -9.15
CA TYR A 116 3.75 -2.94 -7.87
C TYR A 116 2.23 -3.09 -7.93
N MET A 117 1.52 -2.08 -8.46
CA MET A 117 0.06 -2.11 -8.61
C MET A 117 -0.39 -3.28 -9.48
N ASP A 118 0.28 -3.52 -10.61
CA ASP A 118 0.00 -4.63 -11.52
C ASP A 118 0.20 -5.97 -10.82
N TRP A 119 1.29 -6.11 -10.04
CA TRP A 119 1.57 -7.31 -9.26
C TRP A 119 0.49 -7.59 -8.21
N VAL A 120 0.12 -6.59 -7.39
CA VAL A 120 -0.96 -6.72 -6.37
C VAL A 120 -2.29 -7.07 -7.03
N ASN A 121 -2.64 -6.41 -8.13
CA ASN A 121 -3.90 -6.68 -8.83
C ASN A 121 -3.90 -8.08 -9.48
N GLY A 122 -2.74 -8.62 -9.85
CA GLY A 122 -2.60 -9.99 -10.34
C GLY A 122 -3.02 -11.04 -9.30
N LEU A 123 -2.89 -10.73 -8.00
CA LEU A 123 -3.22 -11.65 -6.92
C LEU A 123 -4.72 -11.82 -6.68
N ILE A 124 -5.54 -10.87 -7.16
CA ILE A 124 -7.01 -10.95 -7.09
C ILE A 124 -7.51 -12.23 -7.78
N ASN A 125 -6.81 -12.68 -8.83
CA ASN A 125 -7.20 -13.86 -9.59
C ASN A 125 -6.58 -15.17 -9.08
N THR A 126 -5.85 -15.12 -7.95
CA THR A 126 -5.20 -16.32 -7.39
C THR A 126 -5.99 -16.83 -6.18
N GLU A 127 -6.29 -18.14 -6.16
CA GLU A 127 -6.93 -18.84 -5.04
C GLU A 127 -6.00 -19.02 -3.82
N ASP A 128 -4.76 -18.53 -3.92
CA ASP A 128 -3.71 -18.72 -2.93
C ASP A 128 -3.79 -17.65 -1.82
N TRP A 129 -4.59 -17.94 -0.80
CA TRP A 129 -4.82 -17.07 0.37
C TRP A 129 -3.54 -16.69 1.14
N LEU A 130 -2.48 -17.51 1.07
CA LEU A 130 -1.18 -17.20 1.67
C LEU A 130 -0.52 -15.99 0.99
N ARG A 131 -0.62 -15.90 -0.35
CA ARG A 131 -0.11 -14.73 -1.10
C ARG A 131 -0.89 -13.47 -0.76
N GLN A 132 -2.19 -13.60 -0.49
CA GLN A 132 -3.06 -12.47 -0.13
C GLN A 132 -2.77 -11.92 1.28
N LEU A 133 -2.42 -12.78 2.24
CA LEU A 133 -2.00 -12.38 3.59
C LEU A 133 -0.64 -11.69 3.61
N THR A 134 0.33 -12.17 2.83
CA THR A 134 1.65 -11.53 2.73
C THR A 134 1.56 -10.13 2.12
N CYS A 135 0.62 -9.88 1.20
CA CYS A 135 0.44 -8.57 0.58
C CYS A 135 -0.20 -7.50 1.47
N THR A 136 -1.03 -7.91 2.44
CA THR A 136 -1.77 -6.99 3.31
C THR A 136 -1.04 -6.71 4.64
N HIS A 137 -0.10 -7.57 5.04
CA HIS A 137 0.56 -7.48 6.36
C HIS A 137 2.09 -7.34 6.30
N GLY A 138 2.74 -7.41 5.13
CA GLY A 138 4.19 -7.19 5.06
C GLY A 138 4.79 -7.38 3.68
N THR A 139 5.12 -6.26 3.03
CA THR A 139 6.16 -6.06 1.99
C THR A 139 6.51 -7.26 1.10
N MET A 140 6.17 -7.14 -0.17
CA MET A 140 6.94 -7.77 -1.22
C MET A 140 7.30 -6.68 -2.22
N PHE A 141 8.48 -6.10 -2.03
CA PHE A 141 9.19 -5.41 -3.09
C PHE A 141 10.05 -6.47 -3.80
N PRO A 142 9.81 -6.77 -5.08
CA PRO A 142 10.84 -7.40 -5.90
C PRO A 142 12.02 -6.44 -6.15
#